data_AF-K2C5T1-F1
#
_entry.id   AF-K2C5T1-F1
#
_cell.length_a   1.000
_cell.length_b   1.000
_cell.length_c   1.000
_cell.angle_alpha   90.00
_cell.angle_beta   90.00
_cell.angle_gamma   90.00
#
_symmetry.space_group_name_H-M   'P 1'
#
loop_
_entity.id
_entity.type
_entity.pdbx_description
1 polymer ?
#
loop_
_entity_poly.entity_id
_entity_poly.type
_entity_poly.pdbx_seq_one_letter_code
_entity_poly.pdbx_strand_id
1 'polypeptide(L)'
;AAGEKMALDADSLSTGILALSWIFLIAPVGFYTLFEITLGATPGGLIMGLRVVDEYGNKPSPSVSILRILAKVLWLIMLALSLGTLRQRAQRMPGHLLRLPAGESLQPIDSGEVVIN
;
A
#
# COMPACT_ATOMS: atom_id res chain seq x y z
N ALA A 1 31.00 13.24 -19.23
CA ALA A 1 31.24 13.71 -17.86
C ALA A 1 30.74 12.64 -16.91
N ALA A 2 31.67 11.90 -16.31
CA ALA A 2 31.41 10.75 -15.45
C ALA A 2 30.76 11.20 -14.14
N GLY A 3 29.78 10.42 -13.66
CA GLY A 3 29.02 10.69 -12.45
C GLY A 3 29.92 10.90 -11.23
N GLU A 4 29.87 12.11 -10.71
CA GLU A 4 30.37 12.44 -9.39
C GLU A 4 29.49 11.70 -8.38
N LYS A 5 30.00 10.60 -7.83
CA LYS A 5 29.36 9.92 -6.71
C LYS A 5 29.45 10.89 -5.53
N MET A 6 28.40 11.68 -5.31
CA MET A 6 28.24 12.44 -4.07
C MET A 6 28.45 11.46 -2.91
N ALA A 7 29.57 11.61 -2.21
CA ALA A 7 29.81 10.92 -0.96
C ALA A 7 28.73 11.44 0.00
N LEU A 8 27.66 10.67 0.21
CA LEU A 8 26.70 10.97 1.25
C LEU A 8 27.45 10.89 2.57
N ASP A 9 27.68 12.05 3.16
CA ASP A 9 28.19 12.16 4.52
C ASP A 9 27.19 11.47 5.47
N ALA A 10 27.69 10.79 6.50
CA ALA A 10 26.86 10.01 7.42
C ALA A 10 25.79 10.90 8.09
N ASP A 11 26.14 12.16 8.33
CA ASP A 11 25.26 13.19 8.89
C ASP A 11 24.13 13.61 7.94
N SER A 12 24.38 13.60 6.63
CA SER A 12 23.36 13.90 5.62
C SER A 12 22.35 12.76 5.50
N LEU A 13 22.81 11.51 5.61
CA LEU A 13 21.95 10.33 5.54
C LEU A 13 21.04 10.25 6.78
N SER A 14 21.60 10.46 7.98
CA SER A 14 20.82 10.46 9.23
C SER A 14 19.76 11.56 9.25
N THR A 15 20.12 12.76 8.80
CA THR A 15 19.18 13.89 8.64
C THR A 15 18.06 13.55 7.67
N GLY A 16 18.39 12.93 6.53
CA GLY A 16 17.40 12.47 5.56
C GLY A 16 16.43 11.43 6.13
N ILE A 17 16.93 10.40 6.81
CA ILE A 17 16.10 9.38 7.48
C ILE A 17 15.18 10.03 8.51
N LEU A 18 15.70 10.97 9.31
CA LEU A 18 14.93 11.63 10.35
C LEU A 18 13.82 12.51 9.76
N ALA A 19 14.11 13.25 8.69
CA ALA A 19 13.11 14.03 7.95
C ALA A 19 12.02 13.14 7.34
N LEU A 20 12.40 12.03 6.69
CA LEU A 20 11.44 11.06 6.15
C LEU A 20 10.58 10.45 7.26
N SER A 21 11.18 10.10 8.40
CA SER A 21 10.47 9.55 9.55
C SER A 21 9.45 10.55 10.10
N TRP A 22 9.80 11.83 10.16
CA TRP A 22 8.86 12.88 10.56
C TRP A 22 7.66 12.98 9.63
N ILE A 23 7.88 12.97 8.31
CA ILE A 23 6.83 13.14 7.30
C ILE A 23 5.91 11.92 7.22
N PHE A 24 6.48 10.71 7.22
CA PHE A 24 5.72 9.50 6.92
C PHE A 24 5.26 8.73 8.16
N LEU A 25 5.86 8.96 9.31
CA LEU A 25 5.56 8.21 10.53
C LEU A 25 5.13 9.12 11.67
N ILE A 26 6.00 10.00 12.15
CA ILE A 26 5.77 10.73 13.40
C ILE A 26 4.59 11.71 13.26
N ALA A 27 4.61 12.60 12.26
CA ALA A 27 3.56 13.60 12.08
C ALA A 27 2.19 12.96 11.76
N PRO A 28 2.08 11.99 10.84
CA PRO A 28 0.79 11.32 10.60
C PRO A 28 0.28 10.59 11.84
N VAL A 29 1.12 9.77 12.50
CA VAL A 29 0.69 9.02 13.69
C VAL A 29 0.22 9.98 14.78
N GLY A 30 1.00 11.02 15.08
CA GLY A 30 0.64 12.04 16.08
C GLY A 30 -0.65 12.78 15.73
N PHE A 31 -0.78 13.26 14.49
CA PHE A 31 -1.93 14.02 14.03
C PHE A 31 -3.24 13.21 14.10
N TYR A 32 -3.24 12.00 13.55
CA TYR A 32 -4.44 11.14 13.58
C TYR A 32 -4.78 10.68 15.00
N THR A 33 -3.77 10.40 15.83
CA THR A 33 -3.98 9.98 17.22
C THR A 33 -4.62 11.12 18.01
N LEU A 34 -4.12 12.34 17.86
CA LEU A 34 -4.65 13.51 18.53
C LEU A 34 -6.12 13.77 18.14
N PHE A 35 -6.46 13.62 16.86
CA PHE A 35 -7.84 13.71 16.38
C PHE A 35 -8.76 12.63 16.99
N GLU A 36 -8.32 11.37 16.99
CA GLU A 36 -9.11 10.28 17.58
C GLU A 36 -9.35 10.49 19.08
N ILE A 37 -8.35 10.94 19.84
CA ILE A 37 -8.48 11.15 21.29
C ILE A 37 -9.36 12.37 21.61
N THR A 38 -9.19 13.47 20.87
CA THR A 38 -9.90 14.73 21.16
C THR A 38 -11.34 14.68 20.67
N LEU A 39 -11.53 14.36 19.39
CA LEU A 39 -12.81 14.44 18.70
C LEU A 39 -13.54 13.09 18.63
N GLY A 40 -12.88 11.98 18.98
CA GLY A 40 -13.47 10.65 18.80
C GLY A 40 -13.67 10.31 17.31
N ALA A 41 -12.89 10.93 16.42
CA ALA A 41 -12.99 10.73 14.98
C ALA A 41 -11.65 11.02 14.32
N THR A 42 -11.35 10.31 13.22
CA THR A 42 -10.27 10.73 12.32
C THR A 42 -10.76 11.92 11.47
N PRO A 43 -9.88 12.78 10.92
CA PRO A 43 -10.29 13.89 10.06
C PRO A 43 -11.22 13.46 8.91
N GLY A 44 -10.89 12.37 8.21
CA GLY A 44 -11.75 11.81 7.17
C GLY A 44 -13.05 11.22 7.71
N GLY A 45 -12.99 10.55 8.86
CA GLY A 45 -14.18 10.05 9.55
C GLY A 45 -15.12 11.18 9.95
N LEU A 46 -14.59 12.30 10.44
CA LEU A 46 -15.36 13.48 10.84
C LEU A 46 -16.14 14.06 9.66
N ILE A 47 -15.52 14.15 8.48
CA ILE A 47 -16.17 14.59 7.23
C ILE A 47 -17.31 13.64 6.84
N MET A 48 -17.14 12.34 7.08
CA MET A 48 -18.15 11.32 6.79
C MET A 48 -19.18 11.13 7.92
N GLY A 49 -19.12 11.92 9.01
CA GLY A 49 -19.98 11.74 10.18
C GLY A 49 -19.71 10.46 10.98
N LEU A 50 -18.58 9.79 10.74
CA LEU A 50 -18.16 8.57 11.43
C LEU A 50 -17.42 8.89 12.72
N ARG A 51 -17.71 8.12 13.76
CA ARG A 51 -17.01 8.18 15.05
C ARG A 51 -16.22 6.90 15.31
N VAL A 52 -15.09 7.07 15.95
CA VAL A 52 -14.26 5.99 16.48
C VAL A 52 -14.62 5.83 17.95
N VAL A 53 -15.27 4.71 18.26
CA VAL A 53 -15.65 4.32 19.61
C VAL A 53 -15.18 2.91 19.91
N ASP A 54 -15.05 2.59 21.19
CA ASP A 54 -14.85 1.22 21.66
C ASP A 54 -16.18 0.42 21.67
N GLU A 55 -16.11 -0.81 22.16
CA GLU A 55 -17.25 -1.72 22.28
C GLU A 55 -18.35 -1.22 23.24
N TYR A 56 -18.05 -0.25 24.10
CA TYR A 56 -18.98 0.36 25.04
C TYR A 56 -19.46 1.76 24.59
N GLY A 57 -19.04 2.22 23.41
CA GLY A 57 -19.38 3.54 22.88
C GLY A 57 -18.52 4.69 23.42
N ASN A 58 -17.47 4.41 24.19
CA ASN A 58 -16.56 5.42 24.71
C ASN A 58 -15.46 5.76 23.70
N LYS A 59 -14.78 6.89 23.92
CA LYS A 59 -13.60 7.25 23.13
C LYS A 59 -12.49 6.21 23.36
N PRO A 60 -11.76 5.80 22.30
CA PRO A 60 -10.67 4.86 22.43
C PRO A 60 -9.57 5.40 23.34
N SER A 61 -8.92 4.51 24.09
CA SER A 61 -7.74 4.88 24.87
C SER A 61 -6.59 5.29 23.94
N PRO A 62 -5.68 6.17 24.39
CA PRO A 62 -4.58 6.66 23.57
C PRO A 62 -3.71 5.54 22.98
N SER A 63 -3.45 4.50 23.76
CA SER A 63 -2.65 3.34 23.33
C SER A 63 -3.30 2.58 22.18
N VAL A 64 -4.62 2.39 22.23
CA VAL A 64 -5.38 1.70 21.18
C VAL A 64 -5.42 2.53 19.90
N SER A 65 -5.60 3.86 20.00
CA SER A 65 -5.54 4.76 18.84
C SER A 65 -4.17 4.76 18.17
N ILE A 66 -3.08 4.85 18.95
CA ILE A 66 -1.71 4.79 18.43
C ILE A 66 -1.49 3.47 17.68
N LEU A 67 -1.79 2.33 18.31
CA LEU A 67 -1.60 1.01 17.70
C LEU A 67 -2.41 0.86 16.40
N ARG A 68 -3.66 1.35 16.40
CA ARG A 68 -4.54 1.33 15.22
C ARG A 68 -3.94 2.12 14.06
N ILE A 69 -3.38 3.30 14.33
CA ILE A 69 -2.81 4.15 13.29
C ILE A 69 -1.48 3.57 12.79
N LEU A 70 -0.63 3.05 13.67
CA LEU A 70 0.57 2.30 13.27
C LEU A 70 0.24 1.09 12.39
N ALA A 71 -0.80 0.33 12.72
CA ALA A 71 -1.25 -0.79 11.91
C ALA A 71 -1.72 -0.35 10.51
N LYS A 72 -2.42 0.80 10.41
CA LYS A 72 -2.81 1.39 9.11
C LYS A 72 -1.58 1.82 8.29
N VAL A 73 -0.59 2.44 8.92
CA VAL A 73 0.67 2.83 8.25
C VAL A 73 1.40 1.59 7.74
N LEU A 74 1.55 0.55 8.56
CA LEU A 74 2.17 -0.71 8.17
C LEU A 74 1.42 -1.36 6.99
N TRP A 75 0.09 -1.39 7.05
CA TRP A 75 -0.74 -1.92 5.97
C TRP A 75 -0.54 -1.16 4.65
N LEU A 76 -0.47 0.17 4.69
CA LEU A 76 -0.18 1.01 3.51
C LEU A 76 1.20 0.70 2.91
N ILE A 77 2.22 0.50 3.75
CA ILE A 77 3.55 0.10 3.29
C ILE A 77 3.48 -1.26 2.58
N MET A 78 2.81 -2.25 3.18
CA MET A 78 2.64 -3.57 2.56
C MET A 78 1.87 -3.50 1.24
N LEU A 79 0.83 -2.66 1.16
CA LEU A 79 0.08 -2.42 -0.06
C LEU A 79 0.94 -1.77 -1.14
N ALA A 80 1.77 -0.79 -0.78
CA ALA A 80 2.69 -0.15 -1.73
C ALA A 80 3.71 -1.15 -2.29
N LEU A 81 4.25 -2.03 -1.44
CA LEU A 81 5.16 -3.09 -1.87
C LEU A 81 4.47 -4.12 -2.78
N SER A 82 3.24 -4.53 -2.47
CA SER A 82 2.50 -5.49 -3.30
C SER A 82 2.12 -4.91 -4.67
N LEU A 83 1.74 -3.64 -4.74
CA LEU A 83 1.53 -2.95 -6.02
C LEU A 83 2.84 -2.81 -6.80
N GLY A 84 3.96 -2.55 -6.10
CA GLY A 84 5.28 -2.47 -6.69
C GLY A 84 5.70 -3.79 -7.36
N THR A 85 5.54 -4.91 -6.66
CA THR A 85 5.86 -6.24 -7.21
C THR A 85 4.91 -6.64 -8.35
N LEU A 86 3.63 -6.27 -8.26
CA LEU A 86 2.68 -6.50 -9.35
C LEU A 86 3.05 -5.72 -10.61
N ARG A 87 3.43 -4.44 -10.48
CA ARG A 87 3.91 -3.62 -11.60
C ARG A 87 5.18 -4.18 -12.22
N GLN A 88 6.15 -4.58 -11.39
CA GLN A 88 7.37 -5.23 -11.87
C GLN A 88 7.06 -6.53 -12.62
N ARG A 89 6.10 -7.32 -12.12
CA ARG A 89 5.65 -8.55 -12.79
C ARG A 89 4.96 -8.25 -14.11
N ALA A 90 4.12 -7.22 -14.17
CA ALA A 90 3.46 -6.79 -15.41
C ALA A 90 4.46 -6.31 -16.47
N GLN A 91 5.50 -5.56 -16.07
CA GLN A 91 6.57 -5.14 -16.98
C GLN A 91 7.47 -6.28 -17.45
N ARG A 92 7.59 -7.35 -16.64
CA ARG A 92 8.29 -8.58 -17.00
C ARG A 92 7.40 -9.59 -17.72
N MET A 93 6.13 -9.29 -18.01
CA MET A 93 5.32 -10.14 -18.88
C MET A 93 5.72 -9.86 -20.33
N PRO A 94 6.45 -10.78 -21.00
CA PRO A 94 6.80 -10.62 -22.40
C PRO A 94 5.53 -10.59 -23.27
N GLY A 95 5.53 -9.72 -24.29
CA GLY A 95 4.38 -9.40 -25.14
C GLY A 95 3.75 -10.56 -25.93
N HIS A 96 4.20 -11.80 -25.73
CA HIS A 96 3.61 -13.01 -26.31
C HIS A 96 2.46 -13.61 -25.49
N LEU A 97 2.18 -13.13 -24.26
CA LEU A 97 0.95 -13.48 -23.50
C LEU A 97 -0.20 -12.48 -23.68
N LEU A 98 0.04 -11.37 -24.38
CA LEU A 98 -1.00 -10.41 -24.81
C LEU A 98 -1.59 -10.72 -26.19
N ARG A 99 -1.19 -11.84 -26.81
CA ARG A 99 -2.08 -12.50 -27.75
C ARG A 99 -3.13 -13.25 -26.93
N LEU A 100 -4.26 -12.57 -26.66
CA LEU A 100 -5.53 -13.28 -26.81
C LEU A 100 -5.40 -14.07 -28.13
N PRO A 101 -5.80 -15.35 -28.22
CA PRO A 101 -5.81 -16.08 -29.47
C PRO A 101 -6.73 -15.33 -30.45
N ALA A 102 -6.15 -14.35 -31.13
CA ALA A 102 -6.75 -13.58 -32.17
C ALA A 102 -6.70 -14.51 -33.37
N GLY A 103 -7.78 -15.27 -33.54
CA GLY A 103 -8.02 -16.04 -34.75
C GLY A 103 -7.56 -17.48 -34.73
N GLU A 104 -7.70 -18.21 -33.62
CA GLU A 104 -7.95 -19.64 -33.76
C GLU A 104 -9.45 -19.78 -34.06
N SER A 105 -9.75 -19.87 -35.37
CA SER A 105 -11.05 -20.27 -35.86
C SER A 105 -11.55 -21.44 -35.03
N LEU A 106 -12.73 -21.31 -34.45
CA LEU A 106 -13.49 -22.45 -33.94
C LEU A 106 -13.54 -23.48 -35.07
N GLN A 107 -12.68 -24.49 -35.03
CA GLN A 107 -12.88 -25.66 -35.86
C GLN A 107 -14.22 -26.23 -35.39
N PRO A 108 -15.22 -26.40 -36.29
CA PRO A 108 -16.45 -27.05 -35.91
C PRO A 108 -16.07 -28.41 -35.34
N ILE A 109 -16.58 -28.69 -34.13
CA ILE A 109 -16.47 -30.01 -33.51
C ILE A 109 -17.21 -30.96 -34.44
N ASP A 110 -16.47 -31.55 -35.38
CA ASP A 110 -16.95 -32.65 -36.20
C ASP A 110 -16.39 -33.95 -35.61
N SER A 111 -17.32 -34.70 -35.04
CA SER A 111 -17.32 -36.14 -34.87
C SER A 111 -15.96 -36.85 -34.73
N GLY A 112 -15.55 -37.02 -33.48
CA GLY A 112 -15.05 -38.30 -32.96
C GLY A 112 -13.63 -38.70 -33.36
N GLU A 113 -12.67 -38.44 -32.47
CA GLU A 113 -11.78 -39.47 -31.92
C GLU A 113 -11.03 -38.91 -30.71
N VAL A 114 -11.17 -39.57 -29.55
CA VAL A 114 -10.32 -39.34 -28.38
C VAL A 114 -9.14 -40.27 -28.52
N VAL A 115 -7.93 -39.73 -28.71
CA VAL A 115 -6.70 -40.49 -28.46
C VAL A 115 -5.89 -39.75 -27.42
N ILE A 116 -5.88 -40.35 -26.23
CA ILE A 116 -4.92 -40.08 -25.17
C ILE A 116 -3.57 -40.60 -25.65
N ASN A 117 -2.53 -39.77 -25.57
CA ASN A 117 -1.17 -40.23 -25.31
C ASN A 117 -0.48 -39.27 -24.34
#